data_AF-A0A327WAV8-F1
#
_entry.id   AF-A0A327WAV8-F1
#
_cell.length_a   1.000
_cell.length_b   1.000
_cell.length_c   1.000
_cell.angle_alpha   90.00
_cell.angle_beta   90.00
_cell.angle_gamma   90.00
#
_symmetry.space_group_name_H-M   'P 1'
#
loop_
_entity.id
_entity.type
_entity.pdbx_description
1 polymer ?
#
loop_
_entity_poly.entity_id
_entity_poly.type
_entity_poly.pdbx_seq_one_letter_code
_entity_poly.pdbx_strand_id
1 'polypeptide(L)'
;MKYRSLLLAMLVLLFSCRQEKHKFSPQDIPDPKQQGGGYVSDPKHMLSDATVSELNGMLSALDQDGTAQVAVVLQNEIGDNDPKEFAHQLFNTWGIGRKETNNGLLIFLVKDAHKLVFETGKGLEGDLPDILCFHIQQEYMIPKIKEDNYDEAFIDGVKAVTAQLKTGNYAYDNEPSADAVPPPDSSLLSESAGDSLVYAPQQVFGNPDVSNQEYVDNSPGAGFVICLFICFIFSIGLMYAWFGRKPKKRKDSTDGDVMPLSINETANEFLRPGWIGLLIINLTAIVTLWTMESAWSMRMGFFKVLLVYYVCWAVFMHIAVLIIRLRAEVALKGADRHTRWQRLNSAHKNLDFAGFLFPLPFLLIYMRLFHRYMLKLRNEPYNCPHCNRAMHKLDEKTEDPFLDKAQIIEEKLHSVDYDVWICDNDHYKMVLDYTDLHTVVAECPSCHHKTYQCKKSKTQKRATTSSTGWGLKTYLCAACAFTADYKFIIPKISSSSSSSSSSGSSSSSSSSWGGGSSGGGGASSSW
;
A
#
# COMPACT_ATOMS: atom_id res chain seq x y z
N MET A 1 -17.28 43.68 -29.65
CA MET A 1 -17.34 43.75 -28.17
C MET A 1 -18.61 43.16 -27.55
N LYS A 2 -19.78 43.21 -28.23
CA LYS A 2 -21.05 42.70 -27.66
C LYS A 2 -21.13 41.17 -27.47
N TYR A 3 -20.46 40.36 -28.30
CA TYR A 3 -20.47 38.89 -28.17
C TYR A 3 -19.51 38.33 -27.10
N ARG A 4 -18.47 39.07 -26.71
CA ARG A 4 -17.53 38.64 -25.64
C ARG A 4 -18.16 38.77 -24.25
N SER A 5 -19.03 39.75 -24.04
CA SER A 5 -19.75 39.93 -22.77
C SER A 5 -20.86 38.89 -22.56
N LEU A 6 -21.47 38.40 -23.65
CA LEU A 6 -22.54 37.41 -23.62
C LEU A 6 -21.99 35.99 -23.35
N LEU A 7 -20.81 35.69 -23.89
CA LEU A 7 -20.12 34.41 -23.66
C LEU A 7 -19.57 34.30 -22.22
N LEU A 8 -19.15 35.43 -21.63
CA LEU A 8 -18.71 35.47 -20.22
C LEU A 8 -19.87 35.31 -19.24
N ALA A 9 -21.06 35.87 -19.54
CA ALA A 9 -22.26 35.71 -18.73
C ALA A 9 -22.82 34.28 -18.78
N MET A 10 -22.74 33.61 -19.94
CA MET A 10 -23.13 32.20 -20.08
C MET A 10 -22.17 31.26 -19.33
N LEU A 11 -20.88 31.59 -19.26
CA LEU A 11 -19.87 30.81 -18.54
C LEU A 11 -19.99 30.98 -17.01
N VAL A 12 -20.49 32.12 -16.54
CA VAL A 12 -20.80 32.37 -15.12
C VAL A 12 -22.10 31.67 -14.69
N LEU A 13 -23.13 31.61 -15.55
CA LEU A 13 -24.36 30.86 -15.28
C LEU A 13 -24.15 29.34 -15.22
N LEU A 14 -23.18 28.80 -15.97
CA LEU A 14 -22.78 27.38 -15.88
C LEU A 14 -22.03 27.05 -14.58
N PHE A 15 -21.52 28.05 -13.85
CA PHE A 15 -20.84 27.85 -12.57
C PHE A 15 -21.77 27.94 -11.34
N SER A 16 -23.01 28.41 -11.50
CA SER A 16 -23.93 28.64 -10.37
C SER A 16 -24.87 27.47 -10.06
N CYS A 17 -24.79 26.35 -10.78
CA CYS A 17 -25.53 25.13 -10.43
C CYS A 17 -24.60 24.08 -9.82
N ARG A 18 -23.83 24.47 -8.79
CA ARG A 18 -23.17 23.49 -7.93
C ARG A 18 -24.17 23.13 -6.83
N GLN A 19 -24.96 22.08 -7.05
CA GLN A 19 -25.75 21.48 -5.98
C GLN A 19 -24.78 21.13 -4.83
N GLU A 20 -25.06 21.62 -3.63
CA GLU A 20 -24.44 21.11 -2.41
C GLU A 20 -24.89 19.66 -2.26
N LYS A 21 -24.09 18.73 -2.77
CA LYS A 21 -24.30 17.30 -2.53
C LYS A 21 -24.09 17.04 -1.04
N HIS A 22 -25.11 16.48 -0.41
CA HIS A 22 -25.12 16.09 0.99
C HIS A 22 -23.88 15.21 1.28
N LYS A 23 -23.09 15.59 2.28
CA LYS A 23 -21.99 14.74 2.76
C LYS A 23 -22.61 13.60 3.56
N PHE A 24 -22.49 12.38 3.03
CA PHE A 24 -22.87 11.15 3.74
C PHE A 24 -21.77 10.80 4.75
N SER A 25 -22.12 10.54 6.00
CA SER A 25 -21.19 10.26 7.10
C SER A 25 -21.35 8.82 7.60
N PRO A 26 -20.30 8.16 8.12
CA PRO A 26 -20.42 6.83 8.74
C PRO A 26 -21.44 6.75 9.90
N GLN A 27 -21.75 7.89 10.52
CA GLN A 27 -22.75 8.01 11.59
C GLN A 27 -24.20 7.88 11.08
N ASP A 28 -24.42 8.04 9.77
CA ASP A 28 -25.74 7.93 9.16
C ASP A 28 -26.16 6.46 8.94
N ILE A 29 -25.21 5.51 9.04
CA ILE A 29 -25.50 4.07 8.97
C ILE A 29 -25.87 3.56 10.36
N PRO A 30 -27.05 2.92 10.53
CA PRO A 30 -27.48 2.43 11.82
C PRO A 30 -26.58 1.30 12.32
N ASP A 31 -26.03 1.46 13.52
CA ASP A 31 -25.22 0.43 14.18
C ASP A 31 -26.14 -0.70 14.72
N PRO A 32 -26.02 -1.94 14.22
CA PRO A 32 -26.90 -3.03 14.61
C PRO A 32 -26.70 -3.48 16.06
N LYS A 33 -25.54 -3.17 16.66
CA LYS A 33 -25.29 -3.40 18.08
C LYS A 33 -26.11 -2.46 18.96
N GLN A 34 -26.29 -1.22 18.52
CA GLN A 34 -27.10 -0.22 19.22
C GLN A 34 -28.61 -0.38 18.96
N GLN A 35 -29.01 -0.98 17.83
CA GLN A 35 -30.40 -1.11 17.40
C GLN A 35 -31.00 -2.53 17.51
N GLY A 36 -30.41 -3.41 18.33
CA GLY A 36 -30.95 -4.76 18.52
C GLY A 36 -29.93 -5.83 18.92
N GLY A 37 -28.65 -5.49 19.01
CA GLY A 37 -27.58 -6.40 19.44
C GLY A 37 -27.04 -7.32 18.35
N GLY A 38 -27.53 -7.18 17.11
CA GLY A 38 -27.12 -7.97 15.95
C GLY A 38 -25.77 -7.54 15.36
N TYR A 39 -25.48 -8.07 14.18
CA TYR A 39 -24.24 -7.89 13.41
C TYR A 39 -24.49 -7.43 11.97
N VAL A 40 -25.76 -7.40 11.53
CA VAL A 40 -26.17 -7.03 10.17
C VAL A 40 -26.89 -5.69 10.19
N SER A 41 -26.40 -4.73 9.39
CA SER A 41 -27.05 -3.44 9.14
C SER A 41 -27.52 -3.39 7.69
N ASP A 42 -28.85 -3.40 7.51
CA ASP A 42 -29.49 -3.33 6.20
C ASP A 42 -30.71 -2.38 6.25
N PRO A 43 -30.48 -1.05 6.21
CA PRO A 43 -31.53 -0.04 6.31
C PRO A 43 -32.47 0.00 5.09
N LYS A 44 -32.14 -0.73 4.01
CA LYS A 44 -32.92 -0.75 2.76
C LYS A 44 -33.57 -2.10 2.47
N HIS A 45 -33.46 -3.06 3.38
CA HIS A 45 -34.02 -4.41 3.24
C HIS A 45 -33.61 -5.07 1.92
N MET A 46 -32.31 -4.97 1.59
CA MET A 46 -31.71 -5.68 0.45
C MET A 46 -31.61 -7.18 0.70
N LEU A 47 -31.57 -7.60 1.97
CA LEU A 47 -31.60 -8.99 2.40
C LEU A 47 -33.00 -9.36 2.92
N SER A 48 -33.37 -10.63 2.77
CA SER A 48 -34.58 -11.16 3.40
C SER A 48 -34.42 -11.28 4.92
N ASP A 49 -35.53 -11.14 5.67
CA ASP A 49 -35.51 -11.27 7.14
C ASP A 49 -34.97 -12.64 7.61
N ALA A 50 -35.22 -13.69 6.82
CA ALA A 50 -34.69 -15.02 7.06
C ALA A 50 -33.15 -15.03 6.97
N THR A 51 -32.60 -14.42 5.92
CA THR A 51 -31.15 -14.28 5.73
C THR A 51 -30.52 -13.42 6.81
N VAL A 52 -31.14 -12.30 7.19
CA VAL A 52 -30.65 -11.45 8.30
C VAL A 52 -30.59 -12.25 9.60
N SER A 53 -31.60 -13.07 9.89
CA SER A 53 -31.61 -13.94 11.08
C SER A 53 -30.52 -15.01 11.01
N GLU A 54 -30.33 -15.66 9.86
CA GLU A 54 -29.30 -16.68 9.67
C GLU A 54 -27.88 -16.11 9.82
N LEU A 55 -27.62 -14.96 9.18
CA LEU A 55 -26.36 -14.23 9.30
C LEU A 55 -26.08 -13.84 10.76
N ASN A 56 -27.04 -13.24 11.45
CA ASN A 56 -26.87 -12.89 12.87
C ASN A 56 -26.54 -14.12 13.74
N GLY A 57 -27.13 -15.29 13.45
CA GLY A 57 -26.81 -16.54 14.13
C GLY A 57 -25.36 -16.98 13.91
N MET A 58 -24.90 -17.00 12.66
CA MET A 58 -23.51 -17.36 12.32
C MET A 58 -22.49 -16.39 12.92
N LEU A 59 -22.75 -15.08 12.81
CA LEU A 59 -21.84 -14.04 13.30
C LEU A 59 -21.78 -13.97 14.83
N SER A 60 -22.91 -14.22 15.51
CA SER A 60 -22.95 -14.34 16.96
C SER A 60 -22.12 -15.53 17.45
N ALA A 61 -22.13 -16.66 16.73
CA ALA A 61 -21.33 -17.82 17.10
C ALA A 61 -19.82 -17.53 16.98
N LEU A 62 -19.39 -16.85 15.91
CA LEU A 62 -17.99 -16.44 15.74
C LEU A 62 -17.49 -15.50 16.85
N ASP A 63 -18.35 -14.56 17.26
CA ASP A 63 -18.00 -13.61 18.33
C ASP A 63 -17.97 -14.32 19.69
N GLN A 64 -18.95 -15.18 20.00
CA GLN A 64 -18.98 -15.93 21.26
C GLN A 64 -17.81 -16.91 21.40
N ASP A 65 -17.42 -17.59 20.31
CA ASP A 65 -16.23 -18.43 20.23
C ASP A 65 -14.92 -17.63 20.35
N GLY A 66 -14.99 -16.29 20.32
CA GLY A 66 -13.83 -15.39 20.40
C GLY A 66 -12.97 -15.39 19.13
N THR A 67 -13.45 -16.00 18.05
CA THR A 67 -12.69 -16.17 16.80
C THR A 67 -12.62 -14.83 16.05
N ALA A 68 -13.77 -14.23 15.75
CA ALA A 68 -13.84 -12.94 15.09
C ALA A 68 -15.16 -12.22 15.39
N GLN A 69 -15.12 -10.90 15.39
CA GLN A 69 -16.33 -10.07 15.45
C GLN A 69 -16.57 -9.46 14.07
N VAL A 70 -17.55 -9.99 13.36
CA VAL A 70 -17.82 -9.62 11.96
C VAL A 70 -19.08 -8.75 11.88
N ALA A 71 -19.02 -7.65 11.14
CA ALA A 71 -20.18 -6.81 10.80
C ALA A 71 -20.50 -6.93 9.31
N VAL A 72 -21.78 -7.01 8.97
CA VAL A 72 -22.27 -7.01 7.59
C VAL A 72 -23.10 -5.75 7.38
N VAL A 73 -22.77 -4.97 6.36
CA VAL A 73 -23.42 -3.69 6.08
C VAL A 73 -23.75 -3.59 4.59
N LEU A 74 -25.02 -3.33 4.28
CA LEU A 74 -25.50 -3.11 2.91
C LEU A 74 -26.09 -1.70 2.80
N GLN A 75 -25.64 -0.96 1.79
CA GLN A 75 -26.07 0.41 1.56
C GLN A 75 -26.24 0.67 0.06
N ASN A 76 -27.24 1.47 -0.31
CA ASN A 76 -27.39 1.88 -1.72
C ASN A 76 -26.34 2.92 -2.11
N GLU A 77 -26.27 4.02 -1.35
CA GLU A 77 -25.43 5.17 -1.66
C GLU A 77 -24.61 5.63 -0.44
N ILE A 78 -23.42 6.17 -0.70
CA ILE A 78 -22.57 6.83 0.31
C ILE A 78 -22.12 8.23 -0.13
N GLY A 79 -22.87 8.87 -1.04
CA GLY A 79 -22.48 10.14 -1.66
C GLY A 79 -21.20 10.02 -2.51
N ASP A 80 -20.40 11.08 -2.54
CA ASP A 80 -19.13 11.14 -3.31
C ASP A 80 -17.93 10.54 -2.55
N ASN A 81 -18.16 9.75 -1.49
CA ASN A 81 -17.10 9.13 -0.70
C ASN A 81 -16.48 7.93 -1.42
N ASP A 82 -15.18 7.69 -1.21
CA ASP A 82 -14.54 6.44 -1.65
C ASP A 82 -15.02 5.27 -0.78
N PRO A 83 -15.56 4.17 -1.37
CA PRO A 83 -16.12 3.07 -0.60
C PRO A 83 -15.13 2.39 0.36
N LYS A 84 -13.83 2.34 0.02
CA LYS A 84 -12.82 1.71 0.86
C LYS A 84 -12.46 2.62 2.04
N GLU A 85 -12.22 3.90 1.77
CA GLU A 85 -12.00 4.90 2.83
C GLU A 85 -13.22 5.00 3.76
N PHE A 86 -14.42 4.96 3.20
CA PHE A 86 -15.65 4.97 3.98
C PHE A 86 -15.79 3.71 4.85
N ALA A 87 -15.49 2.52 4.32
CA ALA A 87 -15.46 1.28 5.09
C ALA A 87 -14.45 1.35 6.25
N HIS A 88 -13.26 1.90 6.01
CA HIS A 88 -12.23 2.10 7.03
C HIS A 88 -12.72 3.04 8.14
N GLN A 89 -13.35 4.16 7.78
CA GLN A 89 -13.91 5.10 8.74
C GLN A 89 -15.07 4.48 9.53
N LEU A 90 -15.96 3.74 8.86
CA LEU A 90 -17.08 3.03 9.49
C LEU A 90 -16.57 1.98 10.49
N PHE A 91 -15.58 1.18 10.09
CA PHE A 91 -14.98 0.16 10.94
C PHE A 91 -14.46 0.76 12.25
N ASN A 92 -13.69 1.84 12.16
CA ASN A 92 -13.10 2.49 13.33
C ASN A 92 -14.13 3.28 14.14
N THR A 93 -15.16 3.84 13.50
CA THR A 93 -16.26 4.55 14.19
C THR A 93 -17.06 3.57 15.04
N TRP A 94 -17.37 2.39 14.51
CA TRP A 94 -18.07 1.35 15.24
C TRP A 94 -17.15 0.62 16.21
N GLY A 95 -15.83 0.58 15.96
CA GLY A 95 -14.88 -0.11 16.81
C GLY A 95 -14.99 -1.63 16.70
N ILE A 96 -15.15 -2.12 15.47
CA ILE A 96 -15.41 -3.54 15.18
C ILE A 96 -14.20 -4.39 15.58
N GLY A 97 -14.44 -5.47 16.35
CA GLY A 97 -13.39 -6.31 16.92
C GLY A 97 -13.24 -6.11 18.42
N ARG A 98 -12.58 -7.04 19.11
CA ARG A 98 -12.21 -6.85 20.52
C ARG A 98 -10.96 -5.99 20.65
N LYS A 99 -10.91 -5.12 21.65
CA LYS A 99 -9.78 -4.21 21.89
C LYS A 99 -8.45 -4.94 22.05
N GLU A 100 -8.47 -6.10 22.69
CA GLU A 100 -7.28 -6.89 23.00
C GLU A 100 -6.74 -7.63 21.78
N THR A 101 -7.62 -8.21 20.96
CA THR A 101 -7.24 -9.09 19.85
C THR A 101 -7.32 -8.42 18.49
N ASN A 102 -8.03 -7.30 18.35
CA ASN A 102 -8.34 -6.62 17.08
C ASN A 102 -8.88 -7.58 16.01
N ASN A 103 -9.68 -8.56 16.42
CA ASN A 103 -10.21 -9.63 15.59
C ASN A 103 -11.50 -9.23 14.83
N GLY A 104 -11.59 -7.99 14.35
CA GLY A 104 -12.76 -7.44 13.67
C GLY A 104 -12.75 -7.69 12.16
N LEU A 105 -13.90 -7.84 11.53
CA LEU A 105 -14.08 -7.82 10.07
C LEU A 105 -15.33 -7.03 9.72
N LEU A 106 -15.25 -6.14 8.74
CA LEU A 106 -16.41 -5.49 8.15
C LEU A 106 -16.58 -5.97 6.71
N ILE A 107 -17.77 -6.46 6.38
CA ILE A 107 -18.20 -6.77 5.02
C ILE A 107 -19.19 -5.68 4.61
N PHE A 108 -18.76 -4.79 3.70
CA PHE A 108 -19.50 -3.61 3.31
C PHE A 108 -19.82 -3.60 1.81
N LEU A 109 -21.10 -3.51 1.46
CA LEU A 109 -21.57 -3.40 0.09
C LEU A 109 -22.21 -2.04 -0.16
N VAL A 110 -21.76 -1.39 -1.23
CA VAL A 110 -22.34 -0.14 -1.75
C VAL A 110 -22.86 -0.40 -3.15
N LYS A 111 -24.19 -0.42 -3.30
CA LYS A 111 -24.85 -0.77 -4.57
C LYS A 111 -24.53 0.22 -5.69
N ASP A 112 -24.68 1.51 -5.46
CA ASP A 112 -24.52 2.54 -6.51
C ASP A 112 -23.06 2.70 -6.94
N ALA A 113 -22.12 2.41 -6.04
CA ALA A 113 -20.71 2.37 -6.36
C ALA A 113 -20.28 1.06 -7.04
N HIS A 114 -21.15 0.04 -7.06
CA HIS A 114 -20.84 -1.33 -7.49
C HIS A 114 -19.57 -1.85 -6.78
N LYS A 115 -19.48 -1.67 -5.45
CA LYS A 115 -18.31 -2.03 -4.65
C LYS A 115 -18.66 -2.87 -3.44
N LEU A 116 -17.91 -3.96 -3.27
CA LEU A 116 -17.91 -4.84 -2.10
C LEU A 116 -16.53 -4.71 -1.46
N VAL A 117 -16.51 -4.33 -0.19
CA VAL A 117 -15.30 -4.06 0.58
C VAL A 117 -15.27 -4.95 1.81
N PHE A 118 -14.17 -5.65 2.01
CA PHE A 118 -13.82 -6.31 3.25
C PHE A 118 -12.76 -5.45 3.93
N GLU A 119 -12.99 -5.07 5.17
CA GLU A 119 -12.03 -4.34 5.99
C GLU A 119 -11.69 -5.19 7.21
N THR A 120 -10.43 -5.61 7.33
CA THR A 120 -9.96 -6.52 8.38
C THR A 120 -9.24 -5.77 9.49
N GLY A 121 -9.58 -6.09 10.73
CA GLY A 121 -8.82 -5.70 11.91
C GLY A 121 -7.43 -6.33 11.92
N LYS A 122 -6.47 -5.66 12.56
CA LYS A 122 -5.06 -6.09 12.62
C LYS A 122 -4.87 -7.51 13.15
N GLY A 123 -5.79 -7.97 13.99
CA GLY A 123 -5.77 -9.32 14.56
C GLY A 123 -6.09 -10.42 13.56
N LEU A 124 -6.86 -10.10 12.51
CA LEU A 124 -7.26 -11.07 11.48
C LEU A 124 -6.35 -11.04 10.24
N GLU A 125 -5.43 -10.07 10.09
CA GLU A 125 -4.55 -9.97 8.90
C GLU A 125 -3.71 -11.23 8.66
N GLY A 126 -3.43 -12.02 9.71
CA GLY A 126 -2.70 -13.29 9.60
C GLY A 126 -3.56 -14.46 9.10
N ASP A 127 -4.82 -14.51 9.51
CA ASP A 127 -5.74 -15.64 9.23
C ASP A 127 -6.62 -15.36 7.99
N LEU A 128 -6.90 -14.09 7.73
CA LEU A 128 -7.72 -13.58 6.64
C LEU A 128 -7.02 -12.39 5.92
N PRO A 129 -5.85 -12.61 5.29
CA PRO A 129 -5.15 -11.57 4.54
C PRO A 129 -5.95 -11.09 3.30
N ASP A 130 -5.59 -9.91 2.78
CA ASP A 130 -6.24 -9.25 1.64
C ASP A 130 -6.47 -10.19 0.44
N ILE A 131 -5.49 -11.03 0.12
CA ILE A 131 -5.60 -11.96 -1.01
C ILE A 131 -6.71 -13.01 -0.81
N LEU A 132 -6.93 -13.48 0.42
CA LEU A 132 -8.02 -14.41 0.72
C LEU A 132 -9.37 -13.69 0.75
N CYS A 133 -9.43 -12.49 1.31
CA CYS A 133 -10.63 -11.65 1.21
C CYS A 133 -11.04 -11.46 -0.25
N PHE A 134 -10.06 -11.17 -1.12
CA PHE A 134 -10.29 -11.00 -2.55
C PHE A 134 -10.81 -12.30 -3.21
N HIS A 135 -10.21 -13.45 -2.92
CA HIS A 135 -10.69 -14.73 -3.46
C HIS A 135 -12.12 -15.05 -3.01
N ILE A 136 -12.44 -14.88 -1.72
CA ILE A 136 -13.79 -15.10 -1.19
C ILE A 136 -14.81 -14.21 -1.92
N GLN A 137 -14.48 -12.94 -2.12
CA GLN A 137 -15.34 -12.01 -2.87
C GLN A 137 -15.55 -12.50 -4.30
N GLN A 138 -14.49 -12.84 -5.04
CA GLN A 138 -14.56 -13.20 -6.45
C GLN A 138 -15.27 -14.55 -6.70
N GLU A 139 -15.10 -15.52 -5.80
CA GLU A 139 -15.62 -16.87 -5.97
C GLU A 139 -17.06 -17.02 -5.44
N TYR A 140 -17.37 -16.47 -4.26
CA TYR A 140 -18.63 -16.75 -3.58
C TYR A 140 -19.64 -15.60 -3.62
N MET A 141 -19.18 -14.34 -3.71
CA MET A 141 -20.06 -13.18 -3.54
C MET A 141 -20.36 -12.46 -4.85
N ILE A 142 -19.33 -12.05 -5.58
CA ILE A 142 -19.44 -11.20 -6.77
C ILE A 142 -20.31 -11.84 -7.88
N PRO A 143 -20.21 -13.14 -8.20
CA PRO A 143 -21.08 -13.76 -9.21
C PRO A 143 -22.56 -13.63 -8.86
N LYS A 144 -22.92 -13.89 -7.59
CA LYS A 144 -24.30 -13.84 -7.11
C LYS A 144 -24.82 -12.40 -6.98
N ILE A 145 -23.96 -11.47 -6.56
CA ILE A 145 -24.29 -10.04 -6.52
C ILE A 145 -24.60 -9.50 -7.93
N LYS A 146 -23.88 -9.95 -8.97
CA LYS A 146 -24.19 -9.58 -10.37
C LYS A 146 -25.57 -10.03 -10.85
N GLU A 147 -26.10 -11.09 -10.23
CA GLU A 147 -27.42 -11.64 -10.49
C GLU A 147 -28.50 -11.04 -9.56
N ASP A 148 -28.16 -9.99 -8.80
CA ASP A 148 -29.00 -9.40 -7.74
C ASP A 148 -29.42 -10.41 -6.64
N ASN A 149 -28.72 -11.55 -6.53
CA ASN A 149 -28.94 -12.55 -5.50
C ASN A 149 -28.08 -12.25 -4.25
N TYR A 150 -28.44 -11.18 -3.54
CA TYR A 150 -27.71 -10.73 -2.35
C TYR A 150 -27.79 -11.72 -1.19
N ASP A 151 -28.95 -12.38 -0.99
CA ASP A 151 -29.15 -13.31 0.12
C ASP A 151 -28.11 -14.43 0.09
N GLU A 152 -28.01 -15.14 -1.03
CA GLU A 152 -27.04 -16.22 -1.18
C GLU A 152 -25.59 -15.73 -1.19
N ALA A 153 -25.33 -14.54 -1.75
CA ALA A 153 -23.98 -13.98 -1.78
C ALA A 153 -23.41 -13.78 -0.37
N PHE A 154 -24.20 -13.21 0.53
CA PHE A 154 -23.75 -12.93 1.90
C PHE A 154 -23.71 -14.18 2.77
N ILE A 155 -24.64 -15.12 2.58
CA ILE A 155 -24.60 -16.42 3.27
C ILE A 155 -23.31 -17.18 2.89
N ASP A 156 -23.03 -17.31 1.60
CA ASP A 156 -21.86 -18.06 1.15
C ASP A 156 -20.54 -17.37 1.50
N GLY A 157 -20.51 -16.03 1.39
CA GLY A 157 -19.37 -15.23 1.82
C GLY A 157 -19.05 -15.39 3.31
N VAL A 158 -20.07 -15.35 4.17
CA VAL A 158 -19.89 -15.53 5.62
C VAL A 158 -19.51 -16.99 5.96
N LYS A 159 -20.04 -17.99 5.25
CA LYS A 159 -19.62 -19.39 5.40
C LYS A 159 -18.15 -19.59 5.02
N ALA A 160 -17.70 -19.02 3.91
CA ALA A 160 -16.30 -19.10 3.47
C ALA A 160 -15.36 -18.40 4.47
N VAL A 161 -15.74 -17.22 4.99
CA VAL A 161 -14.99 -16.54 6.06
C VAL A 161 -14.94 -17.40 7.32
N THR A 162 -16.07 -17.98 7.73
CA THR A 162 -16.14 -18.85 8.92
C THR A 162 -15.25 -20.07 8.78
N ALA A 163 -15.29 -20.72 7.61
CA ALA A 163 -14.45 -21.87 7.29
C ALA A 163 -12.96 -21.49 7.35
N GLN A 164 -12.57 -20.39 6.70
CA GLN A 164 -11.19 -19.90 6.74
C GLN A 164 -10.71 -19.68 8.17
N LEU A 165 -11.52 -19.04 9.02
CA LEU A 165 -11.14 -18.72 10.40
C LEU A 165 -11.10 -19.95 11.31
N LYS A 166 -11.91 -20.98 11.05
CA LYS A 166 -11.97 -22.20 11.88
C LYS A 166 -11.03 -23.31 11.42
N THR A 167 -10.87 -23.51 10.11
CA THR A 167 -10.13 -24.66 9.54
C THR A 167 -8.90 -24.24 8.75
N GLY A 168 -8.74 -22.94 8.44
CA GLY A 168 -7.67 -22.44 7.58
C GLY A 168 -7.90 -22.67 6.09
N ASN A 169 -9.09 -23.15 5.71
CA ASN A 169 -9.51 -23.35 4.32
C ASN A 169 -10.88 -22.71 4.08
N TYR A 170 -10.93 -21.67 3.24
CA TYR A 170 -12.15 -20.95 2.87
C TYR A 170 -13.05 -21.74 1.90
N ALA A 171 -12.50 -22.74 1.19
CA ALA A 171 -13.31 -23.67 0.41
C ALA A 171 -14.06 -24.56 1.40
N TYR A 172 -15.33 -24.24 1.63
CA TYR A 172 -16.24 -25.08 2.38
C TYR A 172 -17.00 -25.94 1.36
N ASP A 173 -16.76 -27.23 1.42
CA ASP A 173 -17.11 -28.16 0.35
C ASP A 173 -18.63 -28.20 0.12
N ASN A 174 -19.07 -27.93 -1.11
CA ASN A 174 -20.34 -28.43 -1.61
C ASN A 174 -20.12 -29.90 -2.02
N GLU A 175 -20.21 -30.84 -1.05
CA GLU A 175 -20.63 -32.27 -1.15
C GLU A 175 -20.35 -33.02 0.19
N PRO A 176 -21.09 -34.09 0.54
CA PRO A 176 -21.41 -34.45 1.92
C PRO A 176 -20.47 -35.47 2.63
N SER A 177 -20.40 -35.31 3.96
CA SER A 177 -20.04 -36.28 5.03
C SER A 177 -18.57 -36.75 5.18
N ALA A 178 -18.03 -36.66 6.40
CA ALA A 178 -17.98 -37.78 7.37
C ALA A 178 -16.99 -37.52 8.54
N ASP A 179 -17.51 -37.75 9.75
CA ASP A 179 -16.88 -38.23 10.98
C ASP A 179 -15.90 -37.37 11.81
N ALA A 180 -16.36 -37.14 13.05
CA ALA A 180 -15.68 -36.53 14.18
C ALA A 180 -14.84 -37.55 14.97
N VAL A 181 -13.70 -37.10 15.53
CA VAL A 181 -13.03 -37.72 16.68
C VAL A 181 -12.49 -36.61 17.60
N PRO A 182 -12.84 -36.56 18.90
CA PRO A 182 -12.30 -35.58 19.84
C PRO A 182 -11.11 -36.14 20.66
N PRO A 183 -10.19 -35.30 21.17
CA PRO A 183 -9.20 -35.73 22.16
C PRO A 183 -9.65 -35.47 23.62
N PRO A 184 -9.07 -36.19 24.61
CA PRO A 184 -9.57 -36.25 25.98
C PRO A 184 -8.91 -35.27 26.97
N ASP A 185 -9.73 -34.89 27.93
CA ASP A 185 -9.54 -34.72 29.39
C ASP A 185 -8.13 -34.54 30.00
N SER A 186 -8.03 -33.55 30.89
CA SER A 186 -7.07 -33.58 32.01
C SER A 186 -7.57 -32.74 33.19
N SER A 187 -8.31 -33.40 34.07
CA SER A 187 -8.35 -33.07 35.50
C SER A 187 -7.00 -33.33 36.17
N LEU A 188 -6.56 -32.46 37.10
CA LEU A 188 -6.24 -32.78 38.52
C LEU A 188 -5.24 -31.79 39.18
N LEU A 189 -5.70 -31.22 40.31
CA LEU A 189 -5.01 -30.85 41.56
C LEU A 189 -4.02 -29.66 41.53
N SER A 190 -4.08 -28.67 42.42
CA SER A 190 -4.15 -28.81 43.88
C SER A 190 -4.44 -27.48 44.62
N GLU A 191 -5.21 -27.63 45.70
CA GLU A 191 -5.31 -26.91 47.00
C GLU A 191 -4.40 -25.71 47.35
N SER A 192 -5.02 -24.65 47.89
CA SER A 192 -4.87 -24.15 49.29
C SER A 192 -5.52 -22.75 49.40
N ALA A 193 -6.63 -22.56 50.12
CA ALA A 193 -6.82 -22.42 51.57
C ALA A 193 -6.80 -20.96 52.06
N GLY A 194 -7.94 -20.51 52.60
CA GLY A 194 -8.12 -19.36 53.52
C GLY A 194 -8.09 -17.98 52.86
N ASP A 195 -8.82 -16.95 53.29
CA ASP A 195 -9.69 -16.79 54.46
C ASP A 195 -10.58 -15.55 54.19
N SER A 196 -11.70 -15.52 54.89
CA SER A 196 -12.79 -14.55 54.79
C SER A 196 -12.34 -13.16 55.24
N LEU A 197 -12.91 -12.08 54.69
CA LEU A 197 -13.42 -10.98 55.53
C LEU A 197 -14.47 -10.13 54.80
N VAL A 198 -15.52 -9.86 55.57
CA VAL A 198 -16.76 -9.16 55.30
C VAL A 198 -16.56 -7.65 55.38
N TYR A 199 -17.11 -6.87 54.43
CA TYR A 199 -17.71 -5.57 54.75
C TYR A 199 -18.79 -5.15 53.74
N ALA A 200 -19.92 -4.69 54.29
CA ALA A 200 -21.11 -4.19 53.60
C ALA A 200 -20.98 -2.69 53.23
N PRO A 201 -21.81 -2.13 52.34
CA PRO A 201 -21.61 -0.80 51.79
C PRO A 201 -22.31 0.30 52.60
N GLN A 202 -21.77 1.52 52.57
CA GLN A 202 -22.53 2.73 52.89
C GLN A 202 -22.48 3.76 51.75
N GLN A 203 -23.67 4.20 51.38
CA GLN A 203 -23.97 5.32 50.49
C GLN A 203 -23.75 6.65 51.20
N VAL A 204 -23.23 7.67 50.50
CA VAL A 204 -23.43 9.08 50.84
C VAL A 204 -23.65 9.89 49.56
N PHE A 205 -24.63 10.81 49.67
CA PHE A 205 -25.31 11.62 48.67
C PHE A 205 -24.49 12.78 48.05
N GLY A 206 -25.01 13.35 46.95
CA GLY A 206 -24.51 14.49 46.15
C GLY A 206 -24.27 15.81 46.91
N ASN A 207 -23.83 16.92 46.30
CA ASN A 207 -24.35 17.62 45.10
C ASN A 207 -23.34 18.77 44.69
N PRO A 208 -23.66 19.83 43.90
CA PRO A 208 -23.11 20.09 42.55
C PRO A 208 -22.28 21.40 42.36
N ASP A 209 -21.81 21.58 41.11
CA ASP A 209 -21.49 22.83 40.36
C ASP A 209 -20.44 23.85 40.87
N VAL A 210 -19.31 23.96 40.17
CA VAL A 210 -18.57 25.24 39.99
C VAL A 210 -18.00 25.36 38.57
N SER A 211 -18.22 26.55 38.01
CA SER A 211 -17.99 27.12 36.69
C SER A 211 -16.60 27.00 36.03
N ASN A 212 -16.64 26.84 34.70
CA ASN A 212 -15.55 26.97 33.73
C ASN A 212 -14.87 28.35 33.74
N GLN A 213 -13.54 28.35 33.64
CA GLN A 213 -12.77 29.51 33.17
C GLN A 213 -11.60 28.99 32.30
N GLU A 214 -11.74 29.11 30.97
CA GLU A 214 -10.72 28.74 29.99
C GLU A 214 -9.53 29.71 30.04
N TYR A 215 -8.33 29.17 30.26
CA TYR A 215 -7.06 29.88 30.21
C TYR A 215 -6.46 29.71 28.81
N VAL A 216 -6.33 30.79 28.03
CA VAL A 216 -5.70 30.74 26.69
C VAL A 216 -4.18 30.84 26.86
N ASP A 217 -3.50 29.70 26.72
CA ASP A 217 -2.03 29.62 26.68
C ASP A 217 -1.48 30.08 25.33
N ASN A 218 -0.49 30.97 25.34
CA ASN A 218 0.23 31.51 24.18
C ASN A 218 1.60 30.83 23.96
N SER A 219 1.81 29.62 24.48
CA SER A 219 2.92 28.76 24.06
C SER A 219 2.77 28.36 22.59
N PRO A 220 3.87 28.11 21.83
CA PRO A 220 3.76 27.52 20.50
C PRO A 220 3.03 26.18 20.63
N GLY A 221 1.75 26.18 20.27
CA GLY A 221 0.83 25.10 20.63
C GLY A 221 1.39 23.76 20.19
N ALA A 222 1.19 22.73 21.01
CA ALA A 222 1.71 21.37 20.78
C ALA A 222 1.51 20.86 19.33
N GLY A 223 0.43 21.29 18.66
CA GLY A 223 0.17 21.00 17.25
C GLY A 223 1.23 21.49 16.26
N PHE A 224 1.93 22.61 16.53
CA PHE A 224 3.04 23.10 15.70
C PHE A 224 4.25 22.14 15.77
N VAL A 225 4.62 21.71 16.97
CA VAL A 225 5.73 20.79 17.19
C VAL A 225 5.43 19.41 16.59
N ILE A 226 4.20 18.92 16.77
CA ILE A 226 3.73 17.67 16.17
C ILE A 226 3.77 17.74 14.64
N CYS A 227 3.33 18.86 14.04
CA CYS A 227 3.35 19.05 12.59
C CYS A 227 4.78 19.04 12.02
N LEU A 228 5.73 19.68 12.68
CA LEU A 228 7.15 19.63 12.29
C LEU A 228 7.70 18.21 12.34
N PHE A 229 7.35 17.45 13.38
CA PHE A 229 7.79 16.05 13.52
C PHE A 229 7.21 15.15 12.41
N ILE A 230 5.92 15.33 12.08
CA ILE A 230 5.28 14.64 10.95
C ILE A 230 5.95 15.01 9.63
N CYS A 231 6.20 16.31 9.37
CA CYS A 231 6.88 16.76 8.15
C CYS A 231 8.32 16.22 8.05
N PHE A 232 9.01 16.07 9.17
CA PHE A 232 10.34 15.47 9.23
C PHE A 232 10.30 13.97 8.87
N ILE A 233 9.40 13.19 9.49
CA ILE A 233 9.22 11.77 9.17
C ILE A 233 8.81 11.59 7.70
N PHE A 234 7.88 12.40 7.22
CA PHE A 234 7.45 12.37 5.84
C PHE A 234 8.61 12.70 4.88
N SER A 235 9.45 13.67 5.22
CA SER A 235 10.65 13.99 4.45
C SER A 235 11.66 12.85 4.40
N ILE A 236 11.78 12.06 5.49
CA ILE A 236 12.59 10.83 5.47
C ILE A 236 12.00 9.81 4.49
N GLY A 237 10.68 9.60 4.53
CA GLY A 237 9.97 8.71 3.62
C GLY A 237 10.16 9.09 2.14
N LEU A 238 9.94 10.37 1.82
CA LEU A 238 10.14 10.91 0.47
C LEU A 238 11.59 10.77 -0.02
N MET A 239 12.57 11.02 0.86
CA MET A 239 13.98 10.80 0.51
C MET A 239 14.27 9.34 0.17
N TYR A 240 13.72 8.39 0.94
CA TYR A 240 13.90 6.97 0.65
C TYR A 240 13.19 6.55 -0.64
N ALA A 241 11.99 7.08 -0.91
CA ALA A 241 11.23 6.75 -2.11
C ALA A 241 11.97 7.18 -3.39
N TRP A 242 12.50 8.40 -3.44
CA TRP A 242 13.13 8.92 -4.67
C TRP A 242 14.61 8.58 -4.82
N PHE A 243 15.38 8.62 -3.74
CA PHE A 243 16.83 8.42 -3.79
C PHE A 243 17.27 7.01 -3.38
N GLY A 244 16.32 6.16 -2.95
CA GLY A 244 16.57 4.77 -2.58
C GLY A 244 17.36 4.62 -1.26
N ARG A 245 17.52 3.38 -0.80
CA ARG A 245 18.39 3.07 0.35
C ARG A 245 19.85 3.02 -0.08
N LYS A 246 20.77 3.32 0.85
CA LYS A 246 22.16 2.91 0.68
C LYS A 246 22.19 1.37 0.56
N PRO A 247 22.82 0.80 -0.47
CA PRO A 247 23.03 -0.63 -0.54
C PRO A 247 23.83 -0.98 0.71
N LYS A 248 23.30 -1.91 1.51
CA LYS A 248 24.11 -2.51 2.57
C LYS A 248 25.32 -3.10 1.87
N LYS A 249 26.54 -2.69 2.26
CA LYS A 249 27.76 -3.38 1.81
C LYS A 249 27.54 -4.85 2.13
N ARG A 250 27.33 -5.67 1.10
CA ARG A 250 27.33 -7.12 1.26
C ARG A 250 28.73 -7.45 1.76
N LYS A 251 28.82 -8.10 2.91
CA LYS A 251 30.06 -8.79 3.25
C LYS A 251 30.27 -9.78 2.11
N ASP A 252 31.44 -9.76 1.48
CA ASP A 252 31.91 -10.87 0.67
C ASP A 252 31.89 -12.11 1.56
N SER A 253 30.77 -12.83 1.53
CA SER A 253 30.77 -14.23 1.93
C SER A 253 31.35 -14.95 0.74
N THR A 254 32.52 -15.54 0.93
CA THR A 254 33.24 -16.42 0.00
C THR A 254 32.47 -17.71 -0.34
N ASP A 255 31.15 -17.71 -0.18
CA ASP A 255 30.27 -18.86 -0.34
C ASP A 255 29.07 -18.46 -1.21
N GLY A 256 28.71 -19.33 -2.16
CA GLY A 256 27.77 -19.07 -3.28
C GLY A 256 26.31 -18.79 -2.90
N ASP A 257 26.00 -18.59 -1.62
CA ASP A 257 24.64 -18.44 -1.07
C ASP A 257 24.09 -17.01 -1.12
N VAL A 258 24.64 -16.19 -2.01
CA VAL A 258 24.26 -14.79 -2.14
C VAL A 258 23.06 -14.67 -3.08
N MET A 259 21.87 -14.38 -2.54
CA MET A 259 20.63 -14.19 -3.31
C MET A 259 20.85 -13.24 -4.51
N PRO A 260 20.39 -13.59 -5.73
CA PRO A 260 20.55 -12.75 -6.90
C PRO A 260 19.88 -11.40 -6.68
N LEU A 261 20.53 -10.33 -7.12
CA LEU A 261 19.98 -8.98 -7.03
C LEU A 261 19.07 -8.76 -8.23
N SER A 262 17.81 -8.44 -7.97
CA SER A 262 16.88 -8.05 -9.03
C SER A 262 17.29 -6.70 -9.63
N ILE A 263 16.96 -6.48 -10.90
CA ILE A 263 17.32 -5.23 -11.59
C ILE A 263 16.68 -4.01 -10.91
N ASN A 264 15.45 -4.16 -10.41
CA ASN A 264 14.79 -3.08 -9.68
C ASN A 264 15.48 -2.69 -8.35
N GLU A 265 16.23 -3.60 -7.73
CA GLU A 265 17.00 -3.37 -6.50
C GLU A 265 18.41 -2.82 -6.76
N THR A 266 18.84 -2.71 -8.02
CA THR A 266 20.16 -2.13 -8.37
C THR A 266 20.25 -0.68 -7.91
N ALA A 267 21.37 -0.36 -7.26
CA ALA A 267 21.60 0.93 -6.64
C ALA A 267 21.87 2.01 -7.72
N ASN A 268 21.11 3.11 -7.70
CA ASN A 268 21.41 4.27 -8.54
C ASN A 268 22.73 4.92 -8.07
N GLU A 269 23.73 4.93 -8.95
CA GLU A 269 25.08 5.40 -8.65
C GLU A 269 25.20 6.94 -8.69
N PHE A 270 24.31 7.61 -9.45
CA PHE A 270 24.38 9.05 -9.68
C PHE A 270 23.70 9.90 -8.59
N LEU A 271 22.76 9.33 -7.84
CA LEU A 271 21.87 10.04 -6.92
C LEU A 271 22.05 9.59 -5.46
N ARG A 272 22.93 10.25 -4.69
CA ARG A 272 22.90 10.16 -3.22
C ARG A 272 23.25 11.48 -2.55
N PRO A 273 22.30 12.42 -2.41
CA PRO A 273 22.46 13.52 -1.47
C PRO A 273 22.60 13.01 -0.02
N GLY A 274 22.14 11.78 0.26
CA GLY A 274 22.26 11.12 1.55
C GLY A 274 21.57 11.93 2.65
N TRP A 275 22.08 11.82 3.88
CA TRP A 275 21.58 12.60 5.01
C TRP A 275 21.79 14.11 4.87
N ILE A 276 22.74 14.53 4.01
CA ILE A 276 23.03 15.94 3.78
C ILE A 276 21.83 16.63 3.12
N GLY A 277 21.18 15.97 2.14
CA GLY A 277 19.96 16.51 1.53
C GLY A 277 18.83 16.70 2.54
N LEU A 278 18.64 15.72 3.44
CA LEU A 278 17.60 15.78 4.46
C LEU A 278 17.87 16.93 5.45
N LEU A 279 19.13 17.12 5.83
CA LEU A 279 19.56 18.22 6.69
C LEU A 279 19.28 19.57 6.02
N ILE A 280 19.63 19.73 4.74
CA ILE A 280 19.41 20.97 3.99
C ILE A 280 17.92 21.33 3.94
N ILE A 281 17.04 20.38 3.59
CA ILE A 281 15.59 20.65 3.49
C ILE A 281 15.02 21.07 4.84
N ASN A 282 15.33 20.34 5.91
CA ASN A 282 14.77 20.63 7.22
C ASN A 282 15.34 21.92 7.82
N LEU A 283 16.64 22.17 7.66
CA LEU A 283 17.27 23.41 8.13
C LEU A 283 16.70 24.62 7.40
N THR A 284 16.55 24.53 6.07
CA THR A 284 15.94 25.63 5.29
C THR A 284 14.48 25.86 5.66
N ALA A 285 13.69 24.80 5.88
CA ALA A 285 12.31 24.91 6.36
C ALA A 285 12.22 25.54 7.77
N ILE A 286 13.07 25.12 8.72
CA ILE A 286 13.08 25.68 10.07
C ILE A 286 13.48 27.16 10.06
N VAL A 287 14.54 27.51 9.34
CA VAL A 287 15.00 28.91 9.23
C VAL A 287 13.93 29.78 8.58
N THR A 288 13.30 29.33 7.50
CA THR A 288 12.22 30.09 6.84
C THR A 288 11.03 30.29 7.77
N LEU A 289 10.58 29.26 8.49
CA LEU A 289 9.51 29.38 9.47
C LEU A 289 9.87 30.36 10.60
N TRP A 290 11.09 30.26 11.15
CA TRP A 290 11.56 31.17 12.20
C TRP A 290 11.64 32.63 11.72
N THR A 291 12.09 32.87 10.48
CA THR A 291 12.11 34.23 9.91
C THR A 291 10.71 34.78 9.68
N MET A 292 9.74 33.97 9.26
CA MET A 292 8.35 34.41 9.07
C MET A 292 7.66 34.77 10.39
N GLU A 293 7.97 34.05 11.46
CA GLU A 293 7.46 34.33 12.81
C GLU A 293 8.08 35.60 13.39
N SER A 294 9.42 35.71 13.36
CA SER A 294 10.16 36.81 13.98
C SER A 294 10.10 38.13 13.21
N ALA A 295 10.16 38.09 11.87
CA ALA A 295 10.22 39.31 11.06
C ALA A 295 8.85 39.82 10.62
N TRP A 296 7.87 38.92 10.42
CA TRP A 296 6.58 39.28 9.80
C TRP A 296 5.38 39.10 10.73
N SER A 297 5.60 38.75 12.01
CA SER A 297 4.55 38.61 13.03
C SER A 297 3.37 37.74 12.57
N MET A 298 3.62 36.79 11.67
CA MET A 298 2.57 35.93 11.13
C MET A 298 2.31 34.76 12.07
N ARG A 299 1.07 34.63 12.55
CA ARG A 299 0.65 33.44 13.29
C ARG A 299 0.77 32.20 12.40
N MET A 300 1.55 31.23 12.86
CA MET A 300 1.81 29.98 12.16
C MET A 300 0.69 28.99 12.40
N GLY A 301 0.09 28.51 11.31
CA GLY A 301 -0.90 27.43 11.31
C GLY A 301 -0.41 26.25 10.49
N PHE A 302 -1.03 25.09 10.68
CA PHE A 302 -0.69 23.82 10.03
C PHE A 302 -0.45 23.94 8.51
N PHE A 303 -1.37 24.58 7.79
CA PHE A 303 -1.27 24.72 6.32
C PHE A 303 -0.07 25.55 5.86
N LYS A 304 0.36 26.55 6.64
CA LYS A 304 1.54 27.37 6.29
C LYS A 304 2.83 26.58 6.44
N VAL A 305 2.93 25.75 7.49
CA VAL A 305 4.07 24.84 7.69
C VAL A 305 4.19 23.86 6.53
N LEU A 306 3.06 23.23 6.15
CA LEU A 306 3.00 22.32 5.01
C LEU A 306 3.42 23.00 3.70
N LEU A 307 2.95 24.23 3.46
CA LEU A 307 3.30 25.01 2.27
C LEU A 307 4.80 25.31 2.21
N VAL A 308 5.42 25.72 3.32
CA VAL A 308 6.86 25.98 3.39
C VAL A 308 7.65 24.71 3.10
N TYR A 309 7.29 23.59 3.74
CA TYR A 309 7.94 22.29 3.47
C TYR A 309 7.80 21.86 2.01
N TYR A 310 6.63 22.06 1.41
CA TYR A 310 6.40 21.77 -0.01
C TYR A 310 7.30 22.62 -0.92
N VAL A 311 7.42 23.92 -0.66
CA VAL A 311 8.30 24.81 -1.45
C VAL A 311 9.77 24.43 -1.29
N CYS A 312 10.23 24.15 -0.07
CA CYS A 312 11.59 23.66 0.19
C CYS A 312 11.88 22.36 -0.56
N TRP A 313 10.95 21.41 -0.55
CA TRP A 313 11.05 20.16 -1.31
C TRP A 313 11.07 20.38 -2.82
N ALA A 314 10.21 21.26 -3.34
CA ALA A 314 10.17 21.59 -4.75
C ALA A 314 11.53 22.18 -5.20
N VAL A 315 12.04 23.20 -4.51
CA VAL A 315 13.35 23.82 -4.81
C VAL A 315 14.48 22.78 -4.71
N PHE A 316 14.48 21.96 -3.68
CA PHE A 316 15.46 20.89 -3.53
C PHE A 316 15.42 19.93 -4.73
N MET A 317 14.23 19.53 -5.19
CA MET A 317 14.09 18.64 -6.35
C MET A 317 14.62 19.25 -7.63
N HIS A 318 14.36 20.54 -7.88
CA HIS A 318 14.94 21.25 -9.02
C HIS A 318 16.46 21.24 -9.01
N ILE A 319 17.05 21.56 -7.85
CA ILE A 319 18.50 21.58 -7.69
C ILE A 319 19.07 20.16 -7.82
N ALA A 320 18.43 19.16 -7.24
CA ALA A 320 18.84 17.77 -7.34
C ALA A 320 18.88 17.32 -8.81
N VAL A 321 17.78 17.51 -9.55
CA VAL A 321 17.67 17.19 -10.98
C VAL A 321 18.74 17.93 -11.81
N LEU A 322 18.99 19.20 -11.52
CA LEU A 322 20.04 19.98 -12.18
C LEU A 322 21.44 19.39 -11.93
N ILE A 323 21.77 19.05 -10.67
CA ILE A 323 23.04 18.44 -10.31
C ILE A 323 23.22 17.09 -11.00
N ILE A 324 22.16 16.27 -11.07
CA ILE A 324 22.17 14.97 -11.74
C ILE A 324 22.50 15.14 -13.21
N ARG A 325 21.83 16.08 -13.88
CA ARG A 325 22.10 16.41 -15.28
C ARG A 325 23.56 16.82 -15.49
N LEU A 326 24.07 17.75 -14.69
CA LEU A 326 25.45 18.24 -14.81
C LEU A 326 26.49 17.13 -14.58
N ARG A 327 26.27 16.30 -13.55
CA ARG A 327 27.14 15.15 -13.28
C ARG A 327 27.09 14.11 -14.39
N ALA A 328 25.91 13.83 -14.93
CA ALA A 328 25.74 12.90 -16.04
C ALA A 328 26.43 13.42 -17.31
N GLU A 329 26.32 14.71 -17.63
CA GLU A 329 27.00 15.32 -18.78
C GLU A 329 28.53 15.21 -18.66
N VAL A 330 29.10 15.45 -17.47
CA VAL A 330 30.54 15.30 -17.22
C VAL A 330 30.97 13.83 -17.28
N ALA A 331 30.23 12.94 -16.62
CA ALA A 331 30.58 11.51 -16.53
C ALA A 331 30.43 10.76 -17.87
N LEU A 332 29.56 11.26 -18.76
CA LEU A 332 29.27 10.63 -20.06
C LEU A 332 29.95 11.35 -21.23
N LYS A 333 30.89 12.25 -20.95
CA LYS A 333 31.68 12.91 -21.98
C LYS A 333 32.51 11.87 -22.74
N GLY A 334 32.21 11.69 -24.03
CA GLY A 334 32.87 10.70 -24.89
C GLY A 334 32.32 9.26 -24.80
N ALA A 335 31.28 9.01 -24.00
CA ALA A 335 30.61 7.71 -23.98
C ALA A 335 29.84 7.44 -25.28
N ASP A 336 29.77 6.18 -25.69
CA ASP A 336 28.94 5.74 -26.79
C ASP A 336 27.46 6.09 -26.57
N ARG A 337 26.69 6.27 -27.65
CA ARG A 337 25.29 6.68 -27.61
C ARG A 337 24.42 5.70 -26.81
N HIS A 338 24.61 4.40 -27.00
CA HIS A 338 23.84 3.38 -26.30
C HIS A 338 24.19 3.34 -24.81
N THR A 339 25.48 3.36 -24.48
CA THR A 339 25.94 3.46 -23.08
C THR A 339 25.41 4.72 -22.39
N ARG A 340 25.39 5.85 -23.11
CA ARG A 340 24.83 7.11 -22.61
C ARG A 340 23.35 6.97 -22.29
N TRP A 341 22.56 6.32 -23.14
CA TRP A 341 21.16 6.04 -22.88
C TRP A 341 20.99 5.20 -21.61
N GLN A 342 21.73 4.08 -21.48
CA GLN A 342 21.60 3.18 -20.33
C GLN A 342 21.92 3.87 -18.99
N ARG A 343 23.01 4.65 -18.95
CA ARG A 343 23.39 5.38 -17.73
C ARG A 343 22.43 6.52 -17.39
N LEU A 344 21.90 7.23 -18.39
CA LEU A 344 20.89 8.28 -18.17
C LEU A 344 19.55 7.70 -17.70
N ASN A 345 19.13 6.57 -18.26
CA ASN A 345 17.94 5.84 -17.82
C ASN A 345 18.09 5.43 -16.35
N SER A 346 19.26 4.87 -16.00
CA SER A 346 19.60 4.47 -14.63
C SER A 346 19.58 5.64 -13.64
N ALA A 347 20.03 6.82 -14.07
CA ALA A 347 19.98 8.03 -13.25
C ALA A 347 18.55 8.51 -12.98
N HIS A 348 17.59 8.27 -13.88
CA HIS A 348 16.22 8.81 -13.82
C HIS A 348 15.14 7.85 -13.34
N LYS A 349 15.43 6.55 -13.20
CA LYS A 349 14.53 5.47 -12.77
C LYS A 349 13.46 5.83 -11.71
N ASN A 350 13.78 6.65 -10.71
CA ASN A 350 12.84 6.98 -9.62
C ASN A 350 12.27 8.41 -9.68
N LEU A 351 12.58 9.16 -10.75
CA LEU A 351 12.26 10.58 -10.87
C LEU A 351 11.08 10.87 -11.79
N ASP A 352 10.54 9.88 -12.49
CA ASP A 352 9.50 10.07 -13.51
C ASP A 352 8.23 10.71 -12.93
N PHE A 353 7.85 10.33 -11.70
CA PHE A 353 6.67 10.90 -11.01
C PHE A 353 6.93 12.28 -10.37
N ALA A 354 8.20 12.69 -10.18
CA ALA A 354 8.52 13.95 -9.50
C ALA A 354 7.98 15.18 -10.25
N GLY A 355 7.88 15.10 -11.59
CA GLY A 355 7.29 16.13 -12.45
C GLY A 355 5.83 16.43 -12.16
N PHE A 356 5.08 15.42 -11.70
CA PHE A 356 3.67 15.56 -11.37
C PHE A 356 3.47 16.14 -9.97
N LEU A 357 4.25 15.68 -8.99
CA LEU A 357 4.12 16.11 -7.60
C LEU A 357 4.67 17.52 -7.34
N PHE A 358 5.68 17.94 -8.10
CA PHE A 358 6.26 19.29 -8.02
C PHE A 358 6.16 20.02 -9.37
N PRO A 359 4.95 20.47 -9.77
CA PRO A 359 4.65 20.99 -11.10
C PRO A 359 5.25 22.37 -11.40
N LEU A 360 6.26 22.84 -10.66
CA LEU A 360 6.97 24.07 -11.01
C LEU A 360 7.52 23.94 -12.45
N PRO A 361 7.42 25.02 -13.26
CA PRO A 361 7.52 24.94 -14.71
C PRO A 361 8.83 24.30 -15.18
N PHE A 362 9.94 24.50 -14.46
CA PHE A 362 11.22 23.92 -14.81
C PHE A 362 11.23 22.38 -14.79
N LEU A 363 10.63 21.71 -13.79
CA LEU A 363 10.80 20.26 -13.63
C LEU A 363 9.94 19.52 -14.64
N LEU A 364 8.72 20.00 -14.87
CA LEU A 364 7.84 19.49 -15.92
C LEU A 364 8.45 19.69 -17.31
N ILE A 365 8.99 20.89 -17.62
CA ILE A 365 9.67 21.15 -18.90
C ILE A 365 10.92 20.26 -19.02
N TYR A 366 11.71 20.14 -17.95
CA TYR A 366 12.89 19.28 -17.91
C TYR A 366 12.54 17.83 -18.24
N MET A 367 11.55 17.23 -17.56
CA MET A 367 11.15 15.84 -17.80
C MET A 367 10.67 15.63 -19.23
N ARG A 368 9.92 16.59 -19.79
CA ARG A 368 9.49 16.53 -21.19
C ARG A 368 10.66 16.61 -22.17
N LEU A 369 11.63 17.49 -21.92
CA LEU A 369 12.85 17.59 -22.74
C LEU A 369 13.73 16.35 -22.59
N PHE A 370 13.85 15.82 -21.37
CA PHE A 370 14.60 14.59 -21.08
C PHE A 370 14.00 13.40 -21.80
N HIS A 371 12.68 13.21 -21.75
CA HIS A 371 11.99 12.16 -22.50
C HIS A 371 12.24 12.26 -24.00
N ARG A 372 12.13 13.48 -24.58
CA ARG A 372 12.47 13.71 -26.00
C ARG A 372 13.94 13.42 -26.30
N TYR A 373 14.85 13.76 -25.40
CA TYR A 373 16.28 13.48 -25.55
C TYR A 373 16.56 11.97 -25.52
N MET A 374 15.92 11.23 -24.62
CA MET A 374 16.02 9.77 -24.54
C MET A 374 15.48 9.08 -25.79
N LEU A 375 14.33 9.53 -26.31
CA LEU A 375 13.79 9.04 -27.58
C LEU A 375 14.72 9.31 -28.75
N LYS A 376 15.36 10.49 -28.78
CA LYS A 376 16.35 10.81 -29.80
C LYS A 376 17.58 9.89 -29.71
N LEU A 377 18.13 9.68 -28.51
CA LEU A 377 19.27 8.80 -28.31
C LEU A 377 18.99 7.35 -28.75
N ARG A 378 17.76 6.87 -28.56
CA ARG A 378 17.36 5.50 -28.93
C ARG A 378 17.02 5.35 -30.41
N ASN A 379 16.25 6.28 -31.00
CA ASN A 379 15.66 6.11 -32.33
C ASN A 379 16.39 6.84 -33.47
N GLU A 380 17.39 7.67 -33.20
CA GLU A 380 18.16 8.32 -34.26
C GLU A 380 19.01 7.28 -35.00
N PRO A 381 19.09 7.29 -36.35
CA PRO A 381 19.84 6.28 -37.10
C PRO A 381 21.29 6.12 -36.66
N TYR A 382 21.78 4.89 -36.60
CA TYR A 382 23.20 4.59 -36.44
C TYR A 382 23.90 4.60 -37.80
N ASN A 383 25.19 4.96 -37.84
CA ASN A 383 26.00 4.80 -39.05
C ASN A 383 26.68 3.43 -39.03
N CYS A 384 26.65 2.73 -40.16
CA CYS A 384 27.34 1.46 -40.29
C CYS A 384 28.86 1.64 -40.14
N PRO A 385 29.57 0.84 -39.31
CA PRO A 385 31.02 0.94 -39.14
C PRO A 385 31.81 0.60 -40.42
N HIS A 386 31.22 -0.13 -41.37
CA HIS A 386 31.89 -0.54 -42.61
C HIS A 386 31.73 0.47 -43.74
N CYS A 387 30.50 0.95 -44.01
CA CYS A 387 30.22 1.83 -45.15
C CYS A 387 29.78 3.25 -44.78
N ASN A 388 29.63 3.55 -43.48
CA ASN A 388 29.23 4.85 -42.94
C ASN A 388 27.87 5.37 -43.45
N ARG A 389 27.02 4.51 -44.02
CA ARG A 389 25.62 4.83 -44.36
C ARG A 389 24.73 4.68 -43.14
N ALA A 390 23.64 5.45 -43.12
CA ALA A 390 22.63 5.34 -42.08
C ALA A 390 21.95 3.95 -42.15
N MET A 391 21.92 3.27 -41.02
CA MET A 391 21.21 2.02 -40.81
C MET A 391 19.74 2.31 -40.52
N HIS A 392 18.86 1.36 -40.86
CA HIS A 392 17.46 1.43 -40.46
C HIS A 392 17.20 0.46 -39.29
N LYS A 393 16.26 0.84 -38.43
CA LYS A 393 15.81 0.02 -37.30
C LYS A 393 14.71 -0.92 -37.80
N LEU A 394 14.75 -2.18 -37.40
CA LEU A 394 13.65 -3.12 -37.66
C LEU A 394 12.44 -2.82 -36.77
N ASP A 395 11.28 -3.29 -37.21
CA ASP A 395 10.06 -3.31 -36.39
C ASP A 395 10.07 -4.55 -35.49
N GLU A 396 9.45 -4.45 -34.33
CA GLU A 396 9.43 -5.50 -33.28
C GLU A 396 9.05 -6.88 -33.82
N LYS A 397 8.08 -6.92 -34.76
CA LYS A 397 7.58 -8.17 -35.32
C LYS A 397 8.55 -8.84 -36.30
N THR A 398 9.53 -8.09 -36.77
CA THR A 398 10.46 -8.51 -37.84
C THR A 398 11.87 -8.78 -37.32
N GLU A 399 12.14 -8.46 -36.06
CA GLU A 399 13.48 -8.58 -35.48
C GLU A 399 13.75 -9.93 -34.80
N ASP A 400 12.72 -10.65 -34.36
CA ASP A 400 12.79 -12.02 -33.80
C ASP A 400 13.80 -12.95 -34.50
N PRO A 401 13.87 -13.02 -35.86
CA PRO A 401 14.82 -13.91 -36.54
C PRO A 401 16.29 -13.53 -36.36
N PHE A 402 16.58 -12.30 -35.94
CA PHE A 402 17.93 -11.76 -35.76
C PHE A 402 18.43 -11.86 -34.32
N LEU A 403 17.54 -12.18 -33.39
CA LEU A 403 17.79 -12.30 -31.96
C LEU A 403 18.09 -13.75 -31.56
N ASP A 404 18.89 -13.91 -30.52
CA ASP A 404 19.12 -15.21 -29.91
C ASP A 404 17.88 -15.67 -29.13
N LYS A 405 17.69 -16.99 -28.99
CA LYS A 405 16.54 -17.56 -28.26
C LYS A 405 16.40 -17.02 -26.83
N ALA A 406 17.52 -16.71 -26.18
CA ALA A 406 17.52 -16.14 -24.84
C ALA A 406 17.09 -14.67 -24.81
N GLN A 407 17.44 -13.88 -25.83
CA GLN A 407 17.04 -12.48 -25.99
C GLN A 407 15.53 -12.37 -26.21
N ILE A 408 14.97 -13.24 -27.06
CA ILE A 408 13.51 -13.36 -27.26
C ILE A 408 12.79 -13.69 -25.94
N ILE A 409 13.42 -14.46 -25.05
CA ILE A 409 12.86 -14.75 -23.72
C ILE A 409 12.95 -13.52 -22.80
N GLU A 410 14.02 -12.73 -22.87
CA GLU A 410 14.15 -11.47 -22.12
C GLU A 410 13.08 -10.45 -22.53
N GLU A 411 12.78 -10.33 -23.83
CA GLU A 411 11.70 -9.48 -24.35
C GLU A 411 10.32 -9.95 -23.89
N LYS A 412 10.07 -11.27 -23.97
CA LYS A 412 8.82 -11.87 -23.47
C LYS A 412 8.64 -11.69 -21.97
N LEU A 413 9.73 -11.57 -21.21
CA LEU A 413 9.71 -11.28 -19.78
C LEU A 413 9.69 -9.77 -19.48
N HIS A 414 9.73 -8.91 -20.50
CA HIS A 414 9.89 -7.46 -20.37
C HIS A 414 11.05 -7.07 -19.45
N SER A 415 12.15 -7.83 -19.50
CA SER A 415 13.37 -7.51 -18.73
C SER A 415 14.37 -6.70 -19.55
N VAL A 416 14.44 -6.99 -20.86
CA VAL A 416 15.26 -6.27 -21.83
C VAL A 416 14.47 -6.18 -23.13
N ASP A 417 14.52 -5.00 -23.73
CA ASP A 417 13.97 -4.68 -25.03
C ASP A 417 15.16 -4.52 -25.99
N TYR A 418 15.22 -5.29 -27.08
CA TYR A 418 16.34 -5.22 -28.02
C TYR A 418 15.91 -4.42 -29.26
N ASP A 419 16.73 -3.45 -29.68
CA ASP A 419 16.56 -2.85 -31.00
C ASP A 419 17.58 -3.46 -31.97
N VAL A 420 17.10 -4.01 -33.10
CA VAL A 420 17.96 -4.48 -34.20
C VAL A 420 18.09 -3.43 -35.30
N TRP A 421 19.34 -3.07 -35.62
CA TRP A 421 19.70 -2.17 -36.70
C TRP A 421 20.37 -2.95 -37.83
N ILE A 422 19.92 -2.73 -39.07
CA ILE A 422 20.49 -3.36 -40.26
C ILE A 422 20.94 -2.30 -41.27
N CYS A 423 22.07 -2.57 -41.91
CA CYS A 423 22.53 -1.80 -43.05
C CYS A 423 22.11 -2.47 -44.37
N ASP A 424 21.45 -1.72 -45.24
CA ASP A 424 20.94 -2.24 -46.52
C ASP A 424 22.04 -2.60 -47.54
N ASN A 425 23.27 -2.10 -47.35
CA ASN A 425 24.34 -2.24 -48.34
C ASN A 425 25.28 -3.42 -48.06
N ASP A 426 25.61 -3.66 -46.80
CA ASP A 426 26.57 -4.71 -46.38
C ASP A 426 25.93 -5.76 -45.46
N HIS A 427 24.63 -5.66 -45.20
CA HIS A 427 23.88 -6.51 -44.27
C HIS A 427 24.51 -6.60 -42.88
N TYR A 428 25.32 -5.60 -42.49
CA TYR A 428 25.83 -5.50 -41.13
C TYR A 428 24.65 -5.34 -40.16
N LYS A 429 24.64 -6.17 -39.11
CA LYS A 429 23.64 -6.14 -38.05
C LYS A 429 24.25 -5.63 -36.76
N MET A 430 23.48 -4.82 -36.04
CA MET A 430 23.82 -4.36 -34.70
C MET A 430 22.60 -4.52 -33.80
N VAL A 431 22.80 -5.21 -32.69
CA VAL A 431 21.77 -5.51 -31.69
C VAL A 431 22.10 -4.74 -30.43
N LEU A 432 21.16 -3.95 -29.91
CA LEU A 432 21.35 -3.08 -28.77
C LEU A 432 20.35 -3.41 -27.66
N ASP A 433 20.81 -3.52 -26.42
CA ASP A 433 19.98 -3.92 -25.28
C ASP A 433 19.48 -2.71 -24.46
N TYR A 434 18.17 -2.61 -24.27
CA TYR A 434 17.51 -1.58 -23.48
C TYR A 434 16.84 -2.24 -22.27
N THR A 435 17.57 -2.26 -21.14
CA THR A 435 17.09 -2.93 -19.93
C THR A 435 15.98 -2.13 -19.25
N ASP A 436 14.87 -2.80 -18.91
CA ASP A 436 13.85 -2.22 -18.04
C ASP A 436 14.36 -2.25 -16.59
N LEU A 437 14.47 -1.07 -15.99
CA LEU A 437 14.98 -0.92 -14.64
C LEU A 437 13.96 -1.24 -13.54
N HIS A 438 12.68 -1.42 -13.89
CA HIS A 438 11.60 -1.71 -12.95
C HIS A 438 11.29 -3.20 -12.82
N THR A 439 11.87 -4.03 -13.69
CA THR A 439 11.67 -5.48 -13.67
C THR A 439 12.22 -6.14 -12.39
N VAL A 440 11.49 -7.13 -11.89
CA VAL A 440 11.86 -7.94 -10.70
C VAL A 440 12.84 -9.06 -11.08
N VAL A 441 13.10 -9.24 -12.37
CA VAL A 441 14.00 -10.28 -12.89
C VAL A 441 15.46 -9.94 -12.57
N ALA A 442 16.26 -10.97 -12.32
CA ALA A 442 17.68 -10.88 -12.04
C ALA A 442 18.52 -11.46 -13.19
N GLU A 443 19.81 -11.11 -13.22
CA GLU A 443 20.80 -11.73 -14.12
C GLU A 443 21.12 -13.16 -13.67
N CYS A 444 21.08 -14.11 -14.61
CA CYS A 444 21.41 -15.50 -14.33
C CYS A 444 22.93 -15.68 -14.18
N PRO A 445 23.43 -16.30 -13.10
CA PRO A 445 24.87 -16.52 -12.91
C PRO A 445 25.47 -17.55 -13.89
N SER A 446 24.64 -18.38 -14.52
CA SER A 446 25.09 -19.41 -15.45
C SER A 446 25.14 -18.93 -16.90
N CYS A 447 24.18 -18.11 -17.34
CA CYS A 447 24.05 -17.71 -18.74
C CYS A 447 24.06 -16.19 -18.97
N HIS A 448 24.18 -15.37 -17.92
CA HIS A 448 24.22 -13.90 -17.97
C HIS A 448 23.00 -13.18 -18.58
N HIS A 449 21.99 -13.92 -19.04
CA HIS A 449 20.71 -13.36 -19.44
C HIS A 449 19.86 -12.99 -18.22
N LYS A 450 19.17 -11.86 -18.31
CA LYS A 450 18.23 -11.28 -17.33
C LYS A 450 16.89 -12.00 -17.41
N THR A 451 16.90 -13.30 -17.12
CA THR A 451 15.71 -14.18 -17.13
C THR A 451 15.53 -14.96 -15.82
N TYR A 452 16.29 -14.60 -14.77
CA TYR A 452 16.32 -15.32 -13.51
C TYR A 452 15.27 -14.80 -12.52
N GLN A 453 14.29 -15.63 -12.19
CA GLN A 453 13.12 -15.21 -11.39
C GLN A 453 12.80 -16.21 -10.28
N CYS A 454 12.29 -15.69 -9.15
CA CYS A 454 11.84 -16.50 -8.03
C CYS A 454 10.51 -17.20 -8.39
N LYS A 455 10.51 -18.54 -8.47
CA LYS A 455 9.31 -19.32 -8.78
C LYS A 455 8.60 -19.86 -7.55
N LYS A 456 9.35 -20.18 -6.50
CA LYS A 456 8.81 -20.75 -5.27
C LYS A 456 9.49 -20.13 -4.06
N SER A 457 8.72 -19.85 -3.02
CA SER A 457 9.24 -19.47 -1.71
C SER A 457 8.61 -20.38 -0.66
N LYS A 458 9.44 -21.04 0.13
CA LYS A 458 9.01 -21.96 1.19
C LYS A 458 9.62 -21.55 2.51
N THR A 459 8.78 -21.27 3.50
CA THR A 459 9.22 -21.08 4.88
C THR A 459 9.57 -22.42 5.49
N GLN A 460 10.80 -22.56 6.00
CA GLN A 460 11.27 -23.79 6.64
C GLN A 460 11.12 -23.71 8.16
N LYS A 461 11.51 -22.57 8.74
CA LYS A 461 11.34 -22.26 10.16
C LYS A 461 10.63 -20.93 10.33
N ARG A 462 9.47 -20.94 10.97
CA ARG A 462 8.74 -19.70 11.33
C ARG A 462 9.55 -18.88 12.32
N ALA A 463 9.44 -17.55 12.23
CA ALA A 463 10.02 -16.66 13.22
C ALA A 463 9.18 -16.68 14.51
N THR A 464 9.85 -16.43 15.63
CA THR A 464 9.23 -16.29 16.96
C THR A 464 9.64 -14.94 17.54
N THR A 465 9.07 -14.55 18.68
CA THR A 465 9.46 -13.34 19.42
C THR A 465 10.92 -13.43 19.93
N SER A 466 11.40 -14.63 20.25
CA SER A 466 12.74 -14.87 20.78
C SER A 466 13.78 -15.23 19.72
N SER A 467 13.38 -15.87 18.61
CA SER A 467 14.30 -16.38 17.58
C SER A 467 13.87 -16.06 16.15
N THR A 468 14.84 -15.80 15.28
CA THR A 468 14.61 -15.54 13.84
C THR A 468 14.19 -16.82 13.13
N GLY A 469 13.27 -16.69 12.17
CA GLY A 469 12.91 -17.75 11.24
C GLY A 469 13.83 -17.77 10.02
N TRP A 470 13.65 -18.75 9.16
CA TRP A 470 14.29 -18.78 7.84
C TRP A 470 13.46 -19.59 6.84
N GLY A 471 13.67 -19.31 5.56
CA GLY A 471 13.06 -20.04 4.44
C GLY A 471 14.01 -20.14 3.26
N LEU A 472 13.56 -20.84 2.21
CA LEU A 472 14.26 -21.00 0.94
C LEU A 472 13.45 -20.34 -0.18
N LYS A 473 14.12 -19.62 -1.07
CA LYS A 473 13.58 -19.14 -2.34
C LYS A 473 14.26 -19.89 -3.48
N THR A 474 13.47 -20.57 -4.31
CA THR A 474 13.94 -21.27 -5.50
C THR A 474 13.83 -20.34 -6.69
N TYR A 475 14.98 -19.99 -7.28
CA TYR A 475 15.05 -19.21 -8.51
C TYR A 475 15.27 -20.13 -9.70
N LEU A 476 14.58 -19.83 -10.80
CA LEU A 476 14.66 -20.56 -12.06
C LEU A 476 14.92 -19.57 -13.19
N CYS A 477 15.91 -19.88 -14.01
CA CYS A 477 16.22 -19.17 -15.23
C CYS A 477 15.29 -19.64 -16.36
N ALA A 478 14.60 -18.73 -17.03
CA ALA A 478 13.74 -19.10 -18.16
C ALA A 478 14.54 -19.47 -19.42
N ALA A 479 15.76 -18.94 -19.60
CA ALA A 479 16.59 -19.19 -20.78
C ALA A 479 17.36 -20.52 -20.72
N CYS A 480 18.06 -20.82 -19.62
CA CYS A 480 18.90 -22.00 -19.50
C CYS A 480 18.39 -23.07 -18.51
N ALA A 481 17.22 -22.85 -17.91
CA ALA A 481 16.65 -23.72 -16.87
C ALA A 481 17.53 -23.91 -15.62
N PHE A 482 18.57 -23.08 -15.42
CA PHE A 482 19.38 -23.09 -14.20
C PHE A 482 18.52 -22.81 -12.97
N THR A 483 18.65 -23.65 -11.95
CA THR A 483 17.94 -23.55 -10.68
C THR A 483 18.90 -23.46 -9.51
N ALA A 484 18.63 -22.55 -8.58
CA ALA A 484 19.33 -22.53 -7.29
C ALA A 484 18.37 -22.07 -6.18
N ASP A 485 18.63 -22.58 -4.97
CA ASP A 485 17.89 -22.24 -3.77
C ASP A 485 18.69 -21.27 -2.91
N TYR A 486 18.06 -20.16 -2.53
CA TYR A 486 18.68 -19.15 -1.68
C TYR A 486 17.97 -19.05 -0.34
N LYS A 487 18.74 -19.10 0.74
CA LYS A 487 18.23 -18.94 2.09
C LYS A 487 17.88 -17.48 2.38
N PHE A 488 16.67 -17.24 2.88
CA PHE A 488 16.28 -15.93 3.41
C PHE A 488 15.95 -16.02 4.90
N ILE A 489 16.30 -14.97 5.64
CA ILE A 489 16.09 -14.89 7.09
C ILE A 489 14.80 -14.11 7.34
N ILE A 490 13.93 -14.68 8.17
CA ILE A 490 12.69 -14.03 8.61
C ILE A 490 13.01 -13.32 9.95
N PRO A 491 12.88 -11.98 10.03
CA PRO A 491 13.13 -11.24 11.26
C PRO A 491 12.29 -11.76 12.43
N LYS A 492 12.77 -11.57 13.66
CA LYS A 492 11.99 -11.89 14.87
C LYS A 492 10.70 -11.08 14.87
N ILE A 493 9.62 -11.66 15.38
CA ILE A 493 8.37 -10.95 15.55
C ILE A 493 8.59 -9.90 16.64
N SER A 494 8.33 -8.62 16.35
CA SER A 494 8.45 -7.56 17.35
C SER A 494 7.36 -7.73 18.40
N SER A 495 7.75 -7.89 19.67
CA SER A 495 6.82 -7.68 20.79
C SER A 495 6.61 -6.18 20.93
N SER A 496 5.44 -5.67 20.53
CA SER A 496 5.06 -4.30 20.87
C SER A 496 4.92 -4.20 22.39
N SER A 497 5.85 -3.50 23.06
CA SER A 497 5.63 -2.98 24.40
C SER A 497 4.71 -1.76 24.27
N SER A 498 3.42 -1.98 24.03
CA SER A 498 2.42 -0.97 24.31
C SER A 498 2.32 -0.86 25.83
N SER A 499 2.84 0.24 26.38
CA SER A 499 2.52 0.67 27.73
C SER A 499 1.01 0.95 27.80
N SER A 500 0.23 -0.07 28.14
CA SER A 500 -1.17 0.05 28.51
C SER A 500 -1.24 0.53 29.96
N SER A 501 -1.50 1.82 30.13
CA SER A 501 -2.09 2.33 31.37
C SER A 501 -3.46 1.67 31.54
N SER A 502 -3.55 0.78 32.52
CA SER A 502 -4.77 0.09 32.92
C SER A 502 -5.72 1.07 33.62
N SER A 503 -6.69 1.60 32.89
CA SER A 503 -7.96 2.05 33.47
C SER A 503 -8.95 0.90 33.40
N GLY A 504 -9.26 0.35 34.57
CA GLY A 504 -10.32 -0.64 34.72
C GLY A 504 -11.67 -0.04 34.39
N SER A 505 -12.53 -0.83 33.76
CA SER A 505 -13.97 -0.57 33.72
C SER A 505 -14.69 -1.91 33.79
N SER A 506 -15.53 -1.98 34.81
CA SER A 506 -16.46 -3.04 35.14
C SER A 506 -17.38 -3.41 33.98
N SER A 507 -17.64 -4.71 33.87
CA SER A 507 -18.68 -5.33 33.08
C SER A 507 -20.04 -4.68 33.34
N SER A 508 -20.53 -4.01 32.31
CA SER A 508 -21.96 -3.82 32.07
C SER A 508 -22.24 -4.49 30.73
N SER A 509 -23.29 -5.30 30.68
CA SER A 509 -23.80 -5.95 29.47
C SER A 509 -24.03 -4.90 28.39
N SER A 510 -23.05 -4.73 27.50
CA SER A 510 -23.15 -3.76 26.42
C SER A 510 -23.22 -4.52 25.11
N SER A 511 -24.38 -4.39 24.47
CA SER A 511 -24.61 -4.62 23.05
C SER A 511 -23.79 -3.60 22.24
N SER A 512 -22.47 -3.62 22.38
CA SER A 512 -21.52 -2.68 21.79
C SER A 512 -20.36 -3.46 21.21
N TRP A 513 -19.79 -2.96 20.12
CA TRP A 513 -18.56 -3.52 19.55
C TRP A 513 -17.42 -3.46 20.57
N GLY A 514 -16.47 -4.40 20.43
CA GLY A 514 -15.42 -4.62 21.42
C GLY A 514 -14.28 -3.59 21.40
N GLY A 515 -14.32 -2.58 20.52
CA GLY A 515 -13.34 -1.50 20.43
C GLY A 515 -12.08 -1.84 19.63
N GLY A 516 -12.19 -2.70 18.62
CA GLY A 516 -11.11 -3.04 17.69
C GLY A 516 -10.77 -1.89 16.74
N SER A 517 -9.55 -1.92 16.19
CA SER A 517 -9.06 -0.95 15.20
C SER A 517 -8.57 -1.65 13.94
N SER A 518 -8.90 -1.07 12.77
CA SER A 518 -8.39 -1.57 11.50
C SER A 518 -6.95 -1.12 11.25
N GLY A 519 -6.17 -1.96 10.58
CA GLY A 519 -4.86 -1.61 10.02
C GLY A 519 -4.92 -1.03 8.61
N GLY A 520 -6.10 -1.03 7.98
CA GLY A 520 -6.29 -0.75 6.55
C GLY A 520 -6.18 -2.00 5.66
N GLY A 521 -6.17 -3.20 6.25
CA GLY A 521 -6.16 -4.48 5.55
C GLY A 521 -7.55 -4.88 5.04
N GLY A 522 -7.57 -5.80 4.08
CA GLY A 522 -8.77 -6.34 3.44
C GLY A 522 -8.79 -6.15 1.91
N ALA A 523 -9.91 -6.47 1.28
CA ALA A 523 -10.04 -6.46 -0.19
C ALA A 523 -11.24 -5.65 -0.65
N SER A 524 -11.13 -5.02 -1.82
CA SER A 524 -12.24 -4.34 -2.48
C SER A 524 -12.43 -4.88 -3.88
N SER A 525 -13.65 -5.32 -4.21
CA SER A 525 -14.03 -5.82 -5.53
C SER A 525 -15.14 -4.96 -6.11
N SER A 526 -15.13 -4.79 -7.43
CA SER A 526 -16.27 -4.25 -8.18
C SER A 526 -16.94 -5.33 -9.01
N TRP A 527 -18.23 -5.14 -9.29
CA TRP A 527 -19.01 -6.03 -10.14
C TRP A 527 -19.69 -5.32 -11.30
#